data_AF-A0A097ANT2-F1
#
_entry.id   AF-A0A097ANT2-F1
#
_cell.length_a   1.000
_cell.length_b   1.000
_cell.length_c   1.000
_cell.angle_alpha   90.00
_cell.angle_beta   90.00
_cell.angle_gamma   90.00
#
_symmetry.space_group_name_H-M   'P 1'
#
loop_
_entity.id
_entity.type
_entity.pdbx_description
1 polymer ?
#
loop_
_entity_poly.entity_id
_entity_poly.type
_entity_poly.pdbx_seq_one_letter_code
_entity_poly.pdbx_strand_id
1 'polypeptide(L)' 'MYQLQLLLNIPELFTSQSKIDFYSSMFKNLDLSSIPEFPSSSHGRKGYSHHAMFRAFIVIKL' A
#
# COMPACT_ATOMS: atom_id res chain seq x y z
N MET A 1 6.79 -14.00 7.48
CA MET A 1 6.55 -13.44 6.13
C MET A 1 5.17 -12.79 5.98
N TYR A 2 4.09 -13.30 6.59
CA TYR A 2 2.75 -12.69 6.47
C TYR A 2 2.53 -11.44 7.34
N GLN A 3 3.14 -11.40 8.53
CA GLN A 3 2.91 -10.31 9.50
C GLN A 3 3.44 -8.95 9.04
N LEU A 4 4.59 -8.91 8.34
CA LEU A 4 5.14 -7.67 7.79
C LEU A 4 4.30 -7.14 6.61
N GLN A 5 3.60 -8.02 5.90
CA GLN A 5 2.73 -7.62 4.78
C GLN A 5 1.46 -6.94 5.27
N LEU A 6 0.90 -7.37 6.40
CA LEU A 6 -0.24 -6.69 7.04
C LEU A 6 0.12 -5.25 7.43
N LEU A 7 1.37 -5.01 7.81
CA LEU A 7 1.86 -3.69 8.19
C LEU A 7 1.80 -2.68 7.03
N LEU A 8 2.10 -3.13 5.81
CA LEU A 8 2.06 -2.30 4.59
C LEU A 8 0.65 -1.83 4.23
N ASN A 9 -0.38 -2.51 4.73
CA ASN A 9 -1.78 -2.06 4.57
C ASN A 9 -2.11 -0.86 5.47
N ILE A 10 -1.24 -0.51 6.43
CA ILE A 10 -1.41 0.61 7.35
C ILE A 10 -0.31 1.64 7.05
N PRO A 11 -0.45 2.43 5.96
CA PRO A 11 0.56 3.43 5.58
C PRO A 11 0.79 4.49 6.67
N GLU A 12 -0.20 4.70 7.55
CA GLU A 12 -0.13 5.60 8.71
C GLU A 12 1.00 5.24 9.68
N LEU A 13 1.40 3.96 9.75
CA LEU A 13 2.47 3.53 10.64
C LEU A 13 3.84 4.07 10.23
N PHE A 14 3.99 4.43 8.95
CA PHE A 14 5.26 4.89 8.39
C PHE A 14 5.32 6.41 8.25
N THR A 15 4.32 7.15 8.74
CA THR A 15 4.23 8.60 8.58
C THR A 15 4.04 9.33 9.91
N SER A 16 4.38 10.61 9.96
CA SER A 16 4.11 11.45 11.12
C SER A 16 2.62 11.81 11.18
N GLN A 17 2.07 11.96 12.39
CA GLN A 17 0.65 12.32 12.59
C GLN A 17 0.22 13.55 11.78
N SER A 18 1.13 14.52 11.62
CA SER A 18 0.93 15.75 10.84
C SER A 18 0.77 15.54 9.33
N LYS A 19 1.24 14.41 8.78
CA LYS A 19 1.21 14.08 7.35
C LYS A 19 0.13 13.06 7.01
N ILE A 20 -0.56 12.48 8.00
CA ILE A 20 -1.60 11.45 7.79
C ILE A 20 -2.73 11.99 6.90
N ASP A 21 -3.22 13.20 7.17
CA ASP A 21 -4.31 13.80 6.40
C ASP A 21 -3.90 14.08 4.95
N PHE A 22 -2.65 14.50 4.74
CA PHE A 22 -2.08 14.71 3.41
C PHE A 22 -2.02 13.41 2.61
N TYR A 23 -1.43 12.36 3.18
CA TYR A 23 -1.33 11.06 2.52
C TYR A 23 -2.70 10.41 2.30
N SER A 24 -3.62 10.56 3.25
CA SER A 24 -5.01 10.08 3.11
C SER A 24 -5.74 10.76 1.97
N SER A 25 -5.59 12.08 1.82
CA SER A 25 -6.16 12.83 0.69
C SER A 25 -5.51 12.43 -0.63
N MET A 26 -4.18 12.30 -0.67
CA MET A 26 -3.46 11.85 -1.87
C MET A 26 -3.93 10.45 -2.31
N PHE A 27 -3.97 9.47 -1.42
CA PHE A 27 -4.36 8.09 -1.76
C PHE A 27 -5.82 7.94 -2.15
N LYS A 28 -6.71 8.85 -1.72
CA LYS A 28 -8.10 8.91 -2.22
C LYS A 28 -8.19 9.37 -3.67
N ASN A 29 -7.28 10.24 -4.08
CA ASN A 29 -7.25 10.78 -5.45
C ASN A 29 -6.31 9.99 -6.39
N LEU A 30 -5.47 9.12 -5.83
CA LEU A 30 -4.55 8.28 -6.58
C LEU A 30 -5.26 7.03 -7.10
N ASP A 31 -5.52 6.99 -8.40
CA ASP A 31 -6.04 5.79 -9.04
C ASP A 31 -4.91 4.78 -9.31
N LEU A 32 -5.04 3.59 -8.74
CA LEU A 32 -4.12 2.46 -8.90
C LEU A 32 -4.73 1.33 -9.74
N SER A 33 -5.89 1.57 -10.38
CA SER A 33 -6.59 0.59 -11.22
C SER A 33 -5.74 0.02 -12.36
N SER A 34 -4.77 0.80 -12.85
CA SER A 34 -3.82 0.39 -13.90
C SER A 34 -2.86 -0.70 -13.45
N ILE A 35 -2.66 -0.85 -12.14
CA ILE A 35 -1.78 -1.87 -11.55
C ILE A 35 -2.67 -2.97 -10.96
N PRO A 36 -2.48 -4.24 -11.35
CA PRO A 36 -3.22 -5.33 -10.73
C PRO A 36 -2.89 -5.38 -9.24
N GLU A 37 -3.93 -5.31 -8.38
CA GLU A 37 -3.76 -5.27 -6.92
C GLU A 37 -3.00 -6.50 -6.41
N PHE A 38 -3.18 -7.65 -7.05
CA PHE A 38 -2.46 -8.88 -6.72
C PHE A 38 -1.75 -9.40 -7.96
N PRO A 39 -0.57 -10.02 -7.79
CA PRO A 39 0.09 -10.72 -8.89
C PRO A 39 -0.82 -11.82 -9.43
N SER A 40 -0.81 -11.99 -10.76
CA SER A 40 -1.60 -13.02 -11.45
C SER A 40 -1.04 -14.41 -11.12
N SER A 41 -1.50 -15.02 -10.03
CA SER A 41 -1.23 -16.43 -9.75
C SER A 41 -2.36 -17.27 -10.34
N SER A 42 -2.04 -18.12 -11.33
CA SER A 42 -3.07 -19.01 -11.90
C SER A 42 -3.43 -20.17 -10.97
N HIS A 43 -2.52 -20.56 -10.06
CA HIS A 43 -2.71 -21.64 -9.10
C HIS A 43 -1.94 -21.33 -7.80
N GLY A 44 -2.57 -20.70 -6.80
CA GLY A 44 -1.91 -20.46 -5.50
C GLY A 44 -2.60 -19.44 -4.58
N ARG A 45 -2.09 -19.29 -3.34
CA ARG A 45 -2.57 -18.28 -2.37
C ARG A 45 -2.40 -16.87 -2.93
N LYS A 46 -3.37 -16.01 -2.65
CA LYS A 46 -3.34 -14.57 -2.97
C LYS A 46 -2.05 -13.96 -2.39
N GLY A 47 -1.24 -13.36 -3.24
CA GLY A 47 0.02 -12.71 -2.86
C GLY A 47 -0.19 -11.41 -2.08
N TYR A 48 0.89 -10.65 -1.90
CA TYR A 48 0.82 -9.32 -1.30
C TYR A 48 0.11 -8.32 -2.24
N SER A 49 -0.51 -7.29 -1.65
CA SER A 49 -1.14 -6.21 -2.41
C SER A 49 -0.07 -5.28 -2.99
N HIS A 50 0.00 -5.18 -4.31
CA HIS A 50 0.83 -4.21 -5.02
C HIS A 50 0.41 -2.78 -4.68
N HIS A 51 -0.88 -2.54 -4.44
CA HIS A 51 -1.38 -1.22 -4.06
C HIS A 51 -0.85 -0.82 -2.68
N ALA A 52 -0.92 -1.74 -1.70
CA ALA A 52 -0.38 -1.49 -0.36
C ALA A 52 1.14 -1.25 -0.40
N MET A 53 1.87 -2.05 -1.18
CA MET A 53 3.31 -1.82 -1.38
C MET A 53 3.62 -0.46 -1.98
N PHE A 54 2.89 -0.05 -3.02
CA PHE A 54 3.12 1.23 -3.67
C PHE A 54 2.85 2.40 -2.72
N ARG A 55 1.75 2.34 -1.96
CA ARG A 55 1.42 3.35 -0.95
C ARG A 55 2.48 3.42 0.15
N ALA A 56 2.92 2.28 0.69
CA ALA A 56 3.99 2.24 1.68
C ALA A 56 5.33 2.76 1.13
N PHE A 57 5.66 2.44 -0.12
CA PHE A 57 6.85 2.96 -0.79
C PHE A 57 6.83 4.48 -0.90
N ILE A 58 5.69 5.07 -1.27
CA ILE A 58 5.52 6.52 -1.30
C ILE A 58 5.79 7.12 0.09
N VAL A 59 5.15 6.58 1.13
CA VAL A 59 5.30 7.12 2.49
C VAL A 59 6.73 7.01 3.03
N ILE A 60 7.41 5.88 2.78
CA ILE A 60 8.77 5.65 3.30
C ILE A 60 9.81 6.52 2.60
N LYS A 61 9.59 6.87 1.32
CA LYS A 61 10.59 7.56 0.49
C LYS A 61 10.43 9.08 0.45
N LEU A 62 9.33 9.61 0.99
CA LEU A 62 8.86 10.99 0.79
C LEU A 62 8.52 11.67 2.13
#